data_AF-A0A368KBY6-F1
#
_entry.id   AF-A0A368KBY6-F1
#
_cell.length_a   1.000
_cell.length_b   1.000
_cell.length_c   1.000
_cell.angle_alpha   90.00
_cell.angle_beta   90.00
_cell.angle_gamma   90.00
#
_symmetry.space_group_name_H-M   'P 1'
#
loop_
_entity.id
_entity.type
_entity.pdbx_description
1 polymer ?
#
loop_
_entity_poly.entity_id
_entity_poly.type
_entity_poly.pdbx_seq_one_letter_code
_entity_poly.pdbx_strand_id
1 'polypeptide(L)' 'MLDETSFGLRILSVRETAKRLNIGRSTLYAWLDEKSSSCRLGLPKPVHLGKSTGFIEHEIDDFIRGLMQARGGAVGL' A
#
# COMPACT_ATOMS: atom_id res chain seq x y z
N MET A 1 -19.06 -21.33 14.83
CA MET A 1 -19.66 -19.98 14.73
C MET A 1 -18.56 -19.06 14.25
N LEU A 2 -18.87 -18.24 13.24
CA LEU A 2 -18.01 -17.76 12.15
C LEU A 2 -16.84 -16.86 12.59
N ASP A 3 -15.65 -17.11 12.03
CA ASP A 3 -14.97 -16.13 11.17
C ASP A 3 -13.89 -16.87 10.37
N GLU A 4 -14.31 -17.62 9.35
CA GLU A 4 -13.40 -17.83 8.22
C GLU A 4 -13.27 -16.45 7.59
N THR A 5 -12.32 -15.66 8.09
CA THR A 5 -11.83 -14.47 7.41
C THR A 5 -11.18 -14.99 6.13
N SER A 6 -12.00 -15.34 5.16
CA SER A 6 -11.70 -15.17 3.76
C SER A 6 -11.41 -13.68 3.62
N PHE A 7 -10.21 -13.27 4.02
CA PHE A 7 -9.54 -12.06 3.55
C PHE A 7 -9.34 -12.30 2.06
N GLY A 8 -10.45 -12.22 1.31
CA GLY A 8 -10.42 -12.29 -0.14
C GLY A 8 -9.42 -11.24 -0.57
N LEU A 9 -8.33 -11.69 -1.17
CA LEU A 9 -7.27 -10.83 -1.68
C LEU A 9 -7.91 -9.83 -2.64
N ARG A 10 -8.19 -8.62 -2.14
CA ARG A 10 -8.84 -7.56 -2.90
C ARG A 10 -7.78 -6.70 -3.56
N ILE A 11 -8.07 -6.30 -4.79
CA ILE A 11 -7.26 -5.34 -5.52
C ILE A 11 -7.92 -3.98 -5.30
N LEU A 12 -7.20 -3.09 -4.61
CA LEU A 12 -7.57 -1.69 -4.46
C LEU A 12 -7.21 -0.93 -5.72
N SER A 13 -8.11 -0.10 -6.22
CA SER A 13 -7.76 0.84 -7.28
C SER A 13 -6.70 1.85 -6.79
N VAL A 14 -5.96 2.48 -7.70
CA VAL A 14 -5.02 3.57 -7.37
C VAL A 14 -5.67 4.65 -6.49
N ARG A 15 -6.94 4.99 -6.79
CA ARG A 15 -7.71 5.99 -6.03
C ARG A 15 -8.01 5.54 -4.60
N GLU A 16 -8.33 4.28 -4.40
CA GLU A 16 -8.61 3.72 -3.08
C GLU A 16 -7.33 3.63 -2.26
N THR A 17 -6.24 3.20 -2.90
CA THR A 17 -4.91 3.14 -2.30
C THR A 17 -4.45 4.51 -1.80
N ALA A 18 -4.58 5.54 -2.64
CA ALA A 18 -4.28 6.93 -2.25
C ALA A 18 -5.15 7.40 -1.07
N LYS A 19 -6.45 7.06 -1.08
CA LYS A 19 -7.38 7.38 0.02
C LYS A 19 -6.98 6.65 1.31
N ARG A 20 -6.57 5.39 1.22
CA ARG A 20 -6.16 4.54 2.35
C ARG A 20 -4.91 5.07 3.02
N LEU A 21 -3.95 5.52 2.21
CA LEU A 21 -2.70 6.15 2.66
C LEU A 21 -2.86 7.62 3.07
N ASN A 22 -4.07 8.19 2.91
CA ASN A 22 -4.35 9.61 3.15
C ASN A 22 -3.43 10.56 2.34
N ILE A 23 -3.13 10.22 1.09
CA ILE A 23 -2.28 11.02 0.19
C ILE A 23 -3.00 11.37 -1.11
N GLY A 24 -2.45 12.35 -1.84
CA GLY A 24 -2.89 12.68 -3.19
C GLY A 24 -2.48 11.61 -4.21
N ARG A 25 -3.27 11.43 -5.28
CA ARG A 25 -2.91 10.53 -6.40
C ARG A 25 -1.56 10.88 -7.02
N SER A 26 -1.26 12.17 -7.16
CA SER A 26 0.02 12.64 -7.70
C SER A 26 1.19 12.23 -6.81
N THR A 27 1.01 12.26 -5.48
CA THR A 27 2.02 11.77 -4.52
C THR A 27 2.22 10.26 -4.64
N LEU A 28 1.13 9.50 -4.80
CA LEU A 28 1.20 8.05 -5.03
C LEU A 28 1.99 7.73 -6.30
N TYR A 29 1.73 8.43 -7.42
CA TYR A 29 2.50 8.25 -8.65
C TYR A 29 3.97 8.69 -8.51
N ALA A 30 4.25 9.77 -7.78
CA ALA A 30 5.62 10.20 -7.50
C ALA A 30 6.39 9.20 -6.62
N TRP A 31 5.69 8.45 -5.75
CA TRP A 31 6.32 7.38 -4.96
C TRP A 31 6.59 6.11 -5.75
N LEU A 32 5.80 5.86 -6.80
CA LEU A 32 5.99 4.73 -7.73
C LEU A 32 7.09 5.01 -8.77
N ASP A 33 7.35 6.28 -9.04
CA ASP A 33 8.38 6.69 -9.99
C ASP A 33 9.77 6.51 -9.37
N GLU A 34 10.48 5.46 -9.77
CA GLU A 34 11.86 5.15 -9.32
C GLU A 34 12.87 6.27 -9.60
N LYS A 35 12.54 7.22 -10.48
CA LYS A 35 13.38 8.38 -10.80
C LYS A 35 13.19 9.54 -9.84
N SER A 36 12.13 9.53 -9.04
CA SER A 36 11.83 10.59 -8.10
C SER A 36 12.64 10.42 -6.82
N SER A 37 13.18 11.51 -6.29
CA SER A 37 13.90 11.55 -4.99
C SER A 37 13.00 11.14 -3.81
N SER A 38 11.69 11.14 -4.04
CA SER A 38 10.64 10.70 -3.10
C SER A 38 10.18 9.26 -3.35
N CYS A 39 10.87 8.50 -4.22
CA CYS A 39 10.58 7.09 -4.44
C CYS A 39 10.70 6.34 -3.12
N ARG A 40 9.60 5.71 -2.71
CA ARG A 40 9.48 5.13 -1.38
C ARG A 40 9.75 3.64 -1.47
N LEU A 41 10.99 3.23 -1.18
CA LEU A 41 11.39 1.83 -1.04
C LEU A 41 10.50 1.18 0.03
N GLY A 42 9.53 0.38 -0.41
CA GLY A 42 8.54 -0.28 0.45
C GLY A 42 7.11 -0.16 -0.05
N LEU A 43 6.80 0.79 -0.94
CA LEU A 43 5.48 0.83 -1.55
C LEU A 43 5.31 -0.40 -2.47
N PRO A 44 4.22 -1.18 -2.33
CA PRO A 44 4.04 -2.36 -3.17
C PRO A 44 3.85 -1.99 -4.63
N LYS A 45 4.27 -2.88 -5.52
CA LYS A 45 4.17 -2.66 -6.97
C LYS A 45 2.71 -2.77 -7.41
N PRO A 46 2.27 -1.90 -8.33
CA PRO A 46 0.92 -1.98 -8.87
C PRO A 46 0.75 -3.27 -9.69
N VAL A 47 -0.42 -3.90 -9.54
CA VAL A 47 -0.86 -5.07 -10.29
C VAL A 47 -1.73 -4.61 -11.45
N HIS A 48 -1.44 -5.11 -12.64
CA HIS A 48 -2.22 -4.84 -13.84
C HIS A 48 -3.31 -5.90 -14.02
N LEU A 49 -4.57 -5.47 -14.01
CA LEU A 49 -5.74 -6.28 -14.30
C LEU A 49 -6.39 -5.78 -15.60
N GLY A 50 -5.80 -6.17 -16.72
CA GLY A 50 -6.24 -5.74 -18.05
C GLY A 50 -6.09 -4.22 -18.23
N LYS A 51 -7.21 -3.49 -18.28
CA LYS A 51 -7.24 -2.02 -18.39
C LYS A 51 -7.10 -1.28 -17.06
N SER A 52 -7.24 -1.99 -15.95
CA SER A 52 -7.24 -1.41 -14.62
C SER A 52 -5.91 -1.70 -13.93
N THR A 53 -5.35 -0.70 -13.27
CA THR A 53 -4.16 -0.85 -12.43
C THR A 53 -4.58 -0.67 -10.97
N GLY A 54 -4.11 -1.54 -10.09
CA GLY A 54 -4.44 -1.50 -8.68
C GLY A 54 -3.32 -2.05 -7.80
N PHE A 55 -3.60 -2.21 -6.51
CA PHE A 55 -2.67 -2.71 -5.51
C PHE A 55 -3.35 -3.80 -4.71
N ILE A 56 -2.60 -4.80 -4.29
CA ILE A 56 -3.14 -5.81 -3.38
C ILE A 56 -3.39 -5.12 -2.03
N GLU A 57 -4.61 -5.20 -1.52
CA GLU A 57 -5.02 -4.55 -0.27
C GLU A 57 -4.11 -4.96 0.89
N HIS A 58 -3.78 -6.24 0.99
CA HIS A 58 -2.94 -6.78 2.05
C HIS A 58 -1.52 -6.21 2.02
N GLU A 59 -0.94 -6.03 0.82
CA GLU A 59 0.39 -5.42 0.68
C GLU A 59 0.40 -3.95 1.12
N ILE A 60 -0.70 -3.22 0.87
CA ILE A 60 -0.86 -1.85 1.36
C ILE A 60 -1.02 -1.82 2.87
N ASP A 61 -1.77 -2.76 3.45
CA ASP A 61 -1.92 -2.87 4.90
C ASP A 61 -0.58 -3.20 5.57
N ASP A 62 0.18 -4.15 5.02
CA ASP A 62 1.52 -4.50 5.50
C ASP A 62 2.48 -3.31 5.41
N PHE A 63 2.45 -2.56 4.32
CA PHE A 63 3.22 -1.33 4.19
C PHE A 63 2.89 -0.31 5.28
N ILE A 64 1.60 -0.11 5.59
CA ILE A 64 1.16 0.80 6.67
C ILE A 64 1.63 0.28 8.04
N ARG A 65 1.59 -1.03 8.26
CA ARG A 65 2.14 -1.67 9.48
C ARG A 65 3.64 -1.46 9.59
N GLY A 66 4.39 -1.61 8.49
CA GLY A 66 5.81 -1.30 8.43
C GLY A 66 6.12 0.16 8.75
N LEU A 67 5.30 1.10 8.24
CA LEU A 67 5.40 2.52 8.63
C LEU A 67 5.12 2.73 10.13
N MET A 68 4.14 2.00 10.70
CA MET A 68 3.82 2.03 12.12
C MET A 68 4.96 1.50 12.99
N GLN A 69 5.65 0.46 12.55
CA GLN A 69 6.82 -0.08 13.24
C GLN A 69 8.03 0.87 13.11
N ALA A 70 8.29 1.39 11.92
CA ALA A 70 9.38 2.33 11.67
C ALA A 70 9.22 3.64 12.47
N ARG A 71 7.98 4.14 12.66
CA ARG A 71 7.71 5.30 13.52
C ARG A 71 7.72 4.98 15.01
N GLY A 72 7.54 3.71 15.39
CA GLY A 72 7.45 3.25 16.78
C GLY A 72 8.80 3.02 17.47
N GLY A 73 9.93 3.08 16.74
CA GLY A 73 11.21 2.57 17.22
C GLY A 73 11.16 1.04 17.35
N ALA A 74 12.24 0.30 17.58
CA ALA A 74 12.75 0.22 18.94
C ALA A 74 11.65 0.31 20.03
N VAL A 75 10.58 -0.48 19.94
CA VAL A 75 9.85 -0.90 21.14
C VAL A 75 10.37 -2.30 21.44
N GLY A 76 11.22 -2.33 22.47
CA GLY A 76 12.23 -3.37 22.66
C GLY A 76 11.70 -4.78 22.82
N LEU A 77 12.54 -5.71 22.39
CA LEU A 77 13.01 -6.83 23.20
C LEU A 77 14.48 -7.08 22.84
#